data_AF-M1CEK4-F1
#
_entry.id   AF-M1CEK4-F1
#
_cell.length_a   1.000
_cell.length_b   1.000
_cell.length_c   1.000
_cell.angle_alpha   90.00
_cell.angle_beta   90.00
_cell.angle_gamma   90.00
#
_symmetry.space_group_name_H-M   'P 1'
#
loop_
_entity.id
_entity.type
_entity.pdbx_description
1 polymer ?
#
loop_
_entity_poly.entity_id
_entity_poly.type
_entity_poly.pdbx_seq_one_letter_code
_entity_poly.pdbx_strand_id
1 'polypeptide(L)'
;MGRVAENSPKNEEQRPDKDQGDSFADSPGAVLVNLLTSLRHLPPAMHSVLIVMALTWLSWFPFFLFDTDWMGREVYHGDPKGEADEVNAYNQGVREGAFGLLLNSVVLGVSSFLIEPMCKWIGSRLVWAASNFIVFVCMACTAIISVVSISAHTEGVQHVIGATRSTQIAALVVFSLLGIPLAVTYSVPFSITAELTADAGGGQGLAIGVLNLAIVVPQMVVSLGAGPWDALFGGGNIPAFVLASLAALAAGIFAMLRLPNLSSNFKSTGFHFG
;
A
#
# COMPACT_ATOMS: atom_id res chain seq x y z
N MET A 1 62.37 -28.53 57.89
CA MET A 1 61.31 -28.97 58.80
C MET A 1 60.07 -28.09 58.57
N GLY A 2 58.91 -28.70 58.29
CA GLY A 2 57.60 -28.05 58.45
C GLY A 2 56.86 -27.62 57.19
N ARG A 3 56.10 -28.52 56.56
CA ARG A 3 54.79 -28.18 55.99
C ARG A 3 53.76 -29.18 56.52
N VAL A 4 52.75 -28.63 57.17
CA VAL A 4 51.69 -29.32 57.90
C VAL A 4 50.53 -29.64 56.96
N ALA A 5 50.22 -30.93 56.91
CA ALA A 5 48.92 -31.63 56.87
C ALA A 5 47.78 -31.23 55.89
N GLU A 6 47.53 -32.14 54.93
CA GLU A 6 46.32 -32.97 54.72
C GLU A 6 44.91 -32.46 55.15
N ASN A 7 43.97 -32.42 54.19
CA ASN A 7 42.68 -33.17 54.22
C ASN A 7 41.80 -32.88 52.99
N SER A 8 41.48 -33.92 52.21
CA SER A 8 40.24 -34.04 51.38
C SER A 8 39.13 -34.67 52.28
N PRO A 9 37.85 -34.96 51.86
CA PRO A 9 37.07 -34.68 50.63
C PRO A 9 35.59 -34.22 50.87
N LYS A 10 34.80 -33.92 49.81
CA LYS A 10 33.41 -34.43 49.51
C LYS A 10 32.55 -33.48 48.64
N ASN A 11 31.77 -34.11 47.76
CA ASN A 11 30.75 -33.57 46.86
C ASN A 11 29.66 -32.75 47.55
N GLU A 12 29.22 -31.66 46.92
CA GLU A 12 27.83 -31.20 46.96
C GLU A 12 27.36 -30.87 45.53
N GLU A 13 26.20 -31.42 45.18
CA GLU A 13 25.43 -31.15 43.98
C GLU A 13 25.05 -29.67 43.89
N GLN A 14 25.29 -29.07 42.72
CA GLN A 14 24.56 -27.86 42.30
C GLN A 14 24.01 -28.05 40.88
N ARG A 15 22.72 -28.35 40.81
CA ARG A 15 21.78 -27.76 39.84
C ARG A 15 20.55 -27.33 40.65
N PRO A 16 19.72 -26.38 40.20
CA PRO A 16 19.79 -25.58 38.97
C PRO A 16 19.56 -24.07 39.24
N ASP A 17 20.25 -23.17 38.54
CA ASP A 17 19.72 -21.79 38.39
C ASP A 17 19.43 -21.49 36.92
N LYS A 18 18.13 -21.64 36.64
CA LYS A 18 17.32 -21.16 35.53
C LYS A 18 18.02 -20.30 34.48
N ASP A 19 18.46 -20.96 33.43
CA ASP A 19 18.58 -20.37 32.10
C ASP A 19 17.19 -20.33 31.41
N GLN A 20 16.22 -19.70 32.08
CA GLN A 20 14.89 -19.41 31.53
C GLN A 20 14.85 -17.93 31.11
N GLY A 21 15.62 -17.59 30.08
CA GLY A 21 15.58 -16.28 29.43
C GLY A 21 15.31 -16.37 27.93
N ASP A 22 15.81 -17.40 27.25
CA ASP A 22 16.00 -17.34 25.80
C ASP A 22 15.10 -18.29 24.98
N SER A 23 13.90 -18.64 25.47
CA SER A 23 12.95 -19.47 24.71
C SER A 23 11.63 -18.78 24.34
N PHE A 24 11.42 -17.52 24.76
CA PHE A 24 10.22 -16.75 24.39
C PHE A 24 10.44 -15.75 23.22
N ALA A 25 11.66 -15.64 22.70
CA ALA A 25 11.99 -14.73 21.59
C ALA A 25 11.55 -15.23 20.20
N ASP A 26 11.19 -16.51 20.06
CA ASP A 26 10.94 -17.15 18.74
C ASP A 26 9.48 -17.25 18.32
N SER A 27 8.52 -16.72 19.10
CA SER A 27 7.14 -16.65 18.62
C SER A 27 6.96 -15.47 17.66
N PRO A 28 6.37 -15.66 16.46
CA PRO A 28 6.01 -14.55 15.57
C PRO A 28 5.18 -13.47 16.28
N GLY A 29 4.39 -13.85 17.28
CA GLY A 29 3.63 -12.92 18.12
C GLY A 29 4.51 -12.08 19.05
N ALA A 30 5.58 -12.64 19.61
CA ALA A 30 6.53 -11.89 20.43
C ALA A 30 7.31 -10.87 19.59
N VAL A 31 7.71 -11.23 18.37
CA VAL A 31 8.33 -10.31 17.40
C VAL A 31 7.38 -9.16 17.05
N LEU A 32 6.10 -9.47 16.80
CA LEU A 32 5.08 -8.45 16.51
C LEU A 32 4.84 -7.52 17.71
N VAL A 33 4.73 -8.07 18.92
CA VAL A 33 4.56 -7.27 20.16
C VAL A 33 5.78 -6.39 20.40
N ASN A 34 6.99 -6.89 20.14
CA ASN A 34 8.23 -6.12 20.27
C ASN A 34 8.31 -5.00 19.23
N LEU A 35 7.91 -5.26 17.97
CA LEU A 35 7.80 -4.23 16.92
C LEU A 35 6.78 -3.15 17.31
N LEU A 36 5.58 -3.56 17.75
CA LEU A 36 4.51 -2.66 18.18
C LEU A 36 4.88 -1.85 19.42
N THR A 37 5.61 -2.44 20.36
CA THR A 37 6.09 -1.73 21.56
C THR A 37 7.18 -0.73 21.21
N SER A 38 8.02 -1.07 20.23
CA SER A 38 9.07 -0.17 19.74
C SER A 38 8.50 1.03 18.96
N LEU A 39 7.24 0.97 18.48
CA LEU A 39 6.51 2.13 17.93
C LEU A 39 6.47 3.32 18.88
N ARG A 40 6.33 3.08 20.19
CA ARG A 40 6.26 4.14 21.20
C ARG A 40 7.53 4.97 21.30
N HIS A 41 8.65 4.43 20.82
CA HIS A 41 9.96 5.09 20.85
C HIS A 41 10.31 5.75 19.52
N LEU A 42 9.45 5.66 18.49
CA LEU A 42 9.68 6.32 17.21
C LEU A 42 9.45 7.84 17.30
N PRO A 43 10.11 8.64 16.44
CA PRO A 43 9.87 10.07 16.35
C PRO A 43 8.37 10.40 16.24
N PRO A 44 7.85 11.45 16.90
CA PRO A 44 6.43 11.80 16.83
C PRO A 44 5.90 11.93 15.39
N ALA A 45 6.74 12.42 14.47
CA ALA A 45 6.42 12.53 13.04
C ALA A 45 6.10 11.18 12.36
N MET A 46 6.63 10.05 12.85
CA MET A 46 6.35 8.72 12.30
C MET A 46 4.89 8.33 12.47
N HIS A 47 4.20 8.78 13.52
CA HIS A 47 2.78 8.50 13.70
C HIS A 47 1.95 9.06 12.56
N SER A 48 2.27 10.28 12.09
CA SER A 48 1.63 10.87 10.93
C SER A 48 1.90 10.05 9.67
N VAL A 49 3.15 9.62 9.46
CA VAL A 49 3.53 8.80 8.28
C VAL A 49 2.75 7.48 8.26
N LEU A 50 2.62 6.81 9.41
CA LEU A 50 1.90 5.53 9.50
C LEU A 50 0.41 5.67 9.20
N ILE A 51 -0.23 6.75 9.68
CA ILE A 51 -1.64 7.03 9.39
C ILE A 51 -1.84 7.30 7.90
N VAL A 52 -1.00 8.16 7.29
CA VAL A 52 -1.09 8.44 5.84
C VAL A 52 -0.84 7.16 5.03
N MET A 53 0.13 6.35 5.44
CA MET A 53 0.44 5.07 4.78
C MET A 53 -0.77 4.13 4.83
N ALA A 54 -1.35 3.94 6.01
CA ALA A 54 -2.51 3.06 6.18
C ALA A 54 -3.70 3.52 5.33
N LEU A 55 -4.00 4.83 5.30
CA LEU A 55 -5.08 5.39 4.49
C LEU A 55 -4.80 5.29 2.99
N THR A 56 -3.55 5.54 2.56
CA THR A 56 -3.12 5.42 1.16
C THR A 56 -3.32 3.98 0.68
N TRP A 57 -2.90 3.00 1.46
CA TRP A 57 -3.05 1.59 1.11
C TRP A 57 -4.48 1.08 1.21
N LEU A 58 -5.27 1.58 2.17
CA LEU A 58 -6.71 1.34 2.23
C LEU A 58 -7.41 1.77 0.94
N SER A 59 -6.93 2.82 0.26
CA SER A 59 -7.42 3.21 -1.07
C SER A 59 -6.93 2.30 -2.19
N TRP A 60 -5.69 1.83 -2.15
CA TRP A 60 -5.12 1.02 -3.23
C TRP A 60 -5.64 -0.42 -3.24
N PHE A 61 -5.98 -0.98 -2.09
CA PHE A 61 -6.41 -2.38 -2.01
C PHE A 61 -7.66 -2.71 -2.84
N PRO A 62 -8.75 -1.93 -2.77
CA PRO A 62 -9.90 -2.15 -3.65
C PRO A 62 -9.52 -2.15 -5.13
N PHE A 63 -8.62 -1.26 -5.55
CA PHE A 63 -8.14 -1.24 -6.92
C PHE A 63 -7.42 -2.54 -7.29
N PHE A 64 -6.44 -2.97 -6.50
CA PHE A 64 -5.70 -4.20 -6.82
C PHE A 64 -6.53 -5.48 -6.76
N LEU A 65 -7.62 -5.49 -5.99
CA LEU A 65 -8.49 -6.66 -5.88
C LEU A 65 -9.53 -6.71 -7.00
N PHE A 66 -10.03 -5.55 -7.43
CA PHE A 66 -11.23 -5.47 -8.25
C PHE A 66 -11.04 -4.78 -9.60
N ASP A 67 -9.87 -4.22 -9.93
CA ASP A 67 -9.63 -3.47 -11.17
C ASP A 67 -9.99 -4.25 -12.46
N THR A 68 -9.50 -5.46 -12.60
CA THR A 68 -9.65 -6.30 -13.79
C THR A 68 -11.02 -6.98 -13.83
N ASP A 69 -11.55 -7.40 -12.68
CA ASP A 69 -12.95 -7.84 -12.57
C ASP A 69 -13.89 -6.70 -12.94
N TRP A 70 -13.59 -5.48 -12.49
CA TRP A 70 -14.35 -4.28 -12.83
C TRP A 70 -14.36 -3.97 -14.33
N MET A 71 -13.20 -4.11 -14.97
CA MET A 71 -13.13 -3.97 -16.42
C MET A 71 -13.96 -5.06 -17.12
N GLY A 72 -13.94 -6.29 -16.62
CA GLY A 72 -14.73 -7.40 -17.16
C GLY A 72 -16.24 -7.22 -17.01
N ARG A 73 -16.71 -6.88 -15.80
CA ARG A 73 -18.14 -6.82 -15.46
C ARG A 73 -18.76 -5.47 -15.75
N GLU A 74 -18.26 -4.39 -15.18
CA GLU A 74 -18.91 -3.08 -15.29
C GLU A 74 -18.61 -2.34 -16.59
N VAL A 75 -17.40 -2.50 -17.13
CA VAL A 75 -17.04 -1.83 -18.40
C VAL A 75 -17.50 -2.68 -19.58
N TYR A 76 -17.15 -3.96 -19.63
CA TYR A 76 -17.46 -4.85 -20.75
C TYR A 76 -18.82 -5.55 -20.67
N HIS A 77 -19.55 -5.39 -19.56
CA HIS A 77 -20.86 -6.01 -19.34
C HIS A 77 -20.83 -7.54 -19.46
N GLY A 78 -19.69 -8.16 -19.12
CA GLY A 78 -19.55 -9.61 -19.10
C GLY A 78 -19.90 -10.19 -17.74
N ASP A 79 -20.24 -11.48 -17.73
CA ASP A 79 -20.45 -12.26 -16.51
C ASP A 79 -19.58 -13.53 -16.58
N PRO A 80 -18.64 -13.74 -15.64
CA PRO A 80 -17.82 -14.97 -15.61
C PRO A 80 -18.62 -16.25 -15.33
N LYS A 81 -19.87 -16.14 -14.86
CA LYS A 81 -20.81 -17.24 -14.59
C LYS A 81 -22.01 -17.26 -15.54
N GLY A 82 -22.01 -16.37 -16.53
CA GLY A 82 -23.09 -16.22 -17.50
C GLY A 82 -23.01 -17.20 -18.68
N GLU A 83 -23.74 -16.88 -19.74
CA GLU A 83 -23.70 -17.62 -21.01
C GLU A 83 -22.38 -17.41 -21.76
N ALA A 84 -22.10 -18.22 -22.79
CA ALA A 84 -20.82 -18.20 -23.50
C ALA A 84 -20.40 -16.80 -24.01
N ASP A 85 -21.35 -15.99 -24.47
CA ASP A 85 -21.09 -14.62 -24.94
C ASP A 85 -20.73 -13.65 -23.81
N GLU A 86 -21.35 -13.81 -22.64
CA GLU A 86 -21.07 -13.00 -21.44
C GLU A 86 -19.70 -13.34 -20.85
N VAL A 87 -19.35 -14.63 -20.82
CA VAL A 87 -18.03 -15.10 -20.39
C VAL A 87 -16.94 -14.61 -21.34
N ASN A 88 -17.20 -14.61 -22.66
CA ASN A 88 -16.28 -14.08 -23.65
C ASN A 88 -16.07 -12.57 -23.48
N ALA A 89 -17.14 -11.80 -23.25
CA ALA A 89 -17.05 -10.37 -22.98
C ALA A 89 -16.28 -10.06 -21.69
N TYR A 90 -16.51 -10.85 -20.62
CA TYR A 90 -15.77 -10.74 -19.37
C TYR A 90 -14.28 -10.98 -19.59
N ASN A 91 -13.92 -12.08 -20.27
CA ASN A 91 -12.53 -12.41 -20.56
C ASN A 91 -11.85 -11.34 -21.43
N GLN A 92 -12.58 -10.75 -22.39
CA GLN A 92 -12.09 -9.64 -23.18
C GLN A 92 -11.81 -8.41 -22.30
N GLY A 93 -12.75 -8.06 -21.41
CA GLY A 93 -12.57 -6.96 -20.47
C GLY A 93 -11.40 -7.18 -19.51
N VAL A 94 -11.24 -8.38 -18.96
CA VAL A 94 -10.07 -8.73 -18.12
C VAL A 94 -8.76 -8.55 -18.88
N ARG A 95 -8.71 -8.96 -20.16
CA ARG A 95 -7.51 -8.80 -21.00
C ARG A 95 -7.17 -7.34 -21.24
N GLU A 96 -8.17 -6.50 -21.47
CA GLU A 96 -8.00 -5.06 -21.67
C GLU A 96 -7.66 -4.34 -20.35
N GLY A 97 -8.19 -4.81 -19.23
CA GLY A 97 -7.77 -4.40 -17.88
C GLY A 97 -6.28 -4.70 -17.64
N ALA A 98 -5.84 -5.91 -17.96
CA ALA A 98 -4.42 -6.29 -17.88
C ALA A 98 -3.54 -5.43 -18.79
N PHE A 99 -4.01 -5.07 -19.98
CA PHE A 99 -3.32 -4.12 -20.85
C PHE A 99 -3.27 -2.71 -20.23
N GLY A 100 -4.33 -2.25 -19.57
CA GLY A 100 -4.32 -1.02 -18.79
C GLY A 100 -3.28 -1.05 -17.66
N LEU A 101 -3.12 -2.19 -16.97
CA LEU A 101 -2.10 -2.38 -15.94
C LEU A 101 -0.67 -2.44 -16.51
N LEU A 102 -0.50 -2.93 -17.73
CA LEU A 102 0.76 -2.81 -18.46
C LEU A 102 1.10 -1.34 -18.72
N LEU A 103 0.14 -0.54 -19.19
CA LEU A 103 0.34 0.90 -19.40
C LEU A 103 0.63 1.62 -18.07
N ASN A 104 -0.08 1.26 -17.01
CA ASN A 104 0.19 1.73 -15.64
C ASN A 104 1.65 1.49 -15.27
N SER A 105 2.17 0.28 -15.51
CA SER A 105 3.56 -0.09 -15.20
C SER A 105 4.58 0.73 -15.99
N VAL A 106 4.29 1.04 -17.27
CA VAL A 106 5.15 1.92 -18.07
C VAL A 106 5.16 3.34 -17.51
N VAL A 107 3.99 3.90 -17.20
CA VAL A 107 3.86 5.25 -16.62
C VAL A 107 4.53 5.32 -15.26
N LEU A 108 4.36 4.30 -14.42
CA LEU A 108 5.05 4.14 -13.14
C LEU A 108 6.57 4.17 -13.35
N GLY A 109 7.08 3.33 -14.26
CA GLY A 109 8.51 3.25 -14.55
C GLY A 109 9.10 4.60 -14.97
N VAL A 110 8.40 5.33 -15.85
CA VAL A 110 8.80 6.69 -16.27
C VAL A 110 8.73 7.67 -15.09
N SER A 111 7.63 7.63 -14.33
CA SER A 111 7.39 8.54 -13.21
C SER A 111 8.42 8.37 -12.10
N SER A 112 8.94 7.16 -11.88
CA SER A 112 9.96 6.88 -10.88
C SER A 112 11.23 7.72 -11.05
N PHE A 113 11.65 8.01 -12.29
CA PHE A 113 12.78 8.90 -12.56
C PHE A 113 12.49 10.37 -12.20
N LEU A 114 11.21 10.74 -12.13
CA LEU A 114 10.76 12.10 -11.84
C LEU A 114 10.49 12.33 -10.35
N ILE A 115 10.41 11.28 -9.52
CA ILE A 115 10.08 11.41 -8.10
C ILE A 115 11.14 12.23 -7.36
N GLU A 116 12.42 11.89 -7.53
CA GLU A 116 13.50 12.60 -6.84
C GLU A 116 13.54 14.10 -7.18
N PRO A 117 13.52 14.54 -8.46
CA PRO A 117 13.47 15.97 -8.76
C PRO A 117 12.18 16.64 -8.27
N MET A 118 11.03 15.96 -8.33
CA MET A 118 9.77 16.50 -7.78
C MET A 118 9.86 16.72 -6.27
N CYS A 119 10.39 15.75 -5.51
CA CYS A 119 10.56 15.87 -4.07
C CYS A 119 11.52 17.01 -3.70
N LYS A 120 12.57 17.25 -4.50
CA LYS A 120 13.48 18.39 -4.32
C LYS A 120 12.83 19.74 -4.60
N TRP A 121 11.92 19.80 -5.58
CA TRP A 121 11.36 21.08 -6.05
C TRP A 121 10.16 21.55 -5.24
N ILE A 122 9.23 20.64 -4.92
CA ILE A 122 7.99 20.96 -4.20
C ILE A 122 7.89 20.31 -2.82
N GLY A 123 8.85 19.46 -2.44
CA GLY A 123 8.90 18.79 -1.14
C GLY A 123 8.13 17.46 -1.10
N SER A 124 8.71 16.46 -0.43
CA SER A 124 8.17 15.09 -0.32
C SER A 124 6.75 15.05 0.26
N ARG A 125 6.41 15.95 1.19
CA ARG A 125 5.05 16.10 1.73
C ARG A 125 4.04 16.41 0.63
N LEU A 126 4.32 17.42 -0.20
CA LEU A 126 3.38 17.85 -1.23
C LEU A 126 3.29 16.83 -2.36
N VAL A 127 4.40 16.18 -2.72
CA VAL A 127 4.41 15.08 -3.70
C VAL A 127 3.47 13.95 -3.26
N TRP A 128 3.59 13.51 -2.01
CA TRP A 128 2.74 12.42 -1.49
C TRP A 128 1.27 12.84 -1.27
N ALA A 129 1.03 14.09 -0.87
CA ALA A 129 -0.33 14.61 -0.78
C ALA A 129 -0.98 14.69 -2.17
N ALA A 130 -0.28 15.27 -3.15
CA ALA A 130 -0.75 15.39 -4.52
C ALA A 130 -1.02 14.02 -5.16
N SER A 131 -0.17 13.03 -4.92
CA SER A 131 -0.40 11.68 -5.44
C SER A 131 -1.69 11.08 -4.88
N ASN A 132 -1.99 11.25 -3.59
CA ASN A 132 -3.24 10.79 -3.01
C ASN A 132 -4.47 11.51 -3.59
N PHE A 133 -4.37 12.80 -3.92
CA PHE A 133 -5.45 13.49 -4.64
C PHE A 133 -5.64 12.95 -6.07
N ILE A 134 -4.57 12.58 -6.77
CA ILE A 134 -4.67 11.92 -8.07
C ILE A 134 -5.41 10.57 -7.92
N VAL A 135 -5.07 9.78 -6.90
CA VAL A 135 -5.79 8.52 -6.61
C VAL A 135 -7.27 8.80 -6.31
N PHE A 136 -7.59 9.80 -5.49
CA PHE A 136 -8.97 10.19 -5.21
C PHE A 136 -9.77 10.46 -6.48
N VAL A 137 -9.22 11.29 -7.38
CA VAL A 137 -9.85 11.63 -8.67
C VAL A 137 -9.99 10.40 -9.54
N CYS A 138 -8.96 9.57 -9.66
CA CYS A 138 -9.00 8.36 -10.48
C CYS A 138 -10.05 7.36 -9.97
N MET A 139 -10.11 7.10 -8.66
CA MET A 139 -11.11 6.19 -8.08
C MET A 139 -12.53 6.74 -8.21
N ALA A 140 -12.72 8.06 -8.08
CA ALA A 140 -13.99 8.71 -8.35
C ALA A 140 -14.39 8.57 -9.83
N CYS A 141 -13.44 8.77 -10.76
CA CYS A 141 -13.65 8.55 -12.18
C CYS A 141 -14.04 7.10 -12.48
N THR A 142 -13.38 6.10 -11.90
CA THR A 142 -13.75 4.69 -12.03
C THR A 142 -15.21 4.46 -11.61
N ALA A 143 -15.62 4.98 -10.45
CA ALA A 143 -17.01 4.86 -9.99
C ALA A 143 -18.01 5.55 -10.94
N ILE A 144 -17.68 6.74 -11.45
CA ILE A 144 -18.51 7.47 -12.43
C ILE A 144 -18.61 6.70 -13.74
N ILE A 145 -17.50 6.15 -14.24
CA ILE A 145 -17.45 5.32 -15.44
C ILE A 145 -18.40 4.13 -15.28
N SER A 146 -18.40 3.45 -14.13
CA SER A 146 -19.34 2.36 -13.86
C SER A 146 -20.80 2.79 -13.96
N VAL A 147 -21.15 3.91 -13.31
CA VAL A 147 -22.54 4.41 -13.30
C VAL A 147 -22.99 4.79 -14.72
N VAL A 148 -22.14 5.48 -15.48
CA VAL A 148 -22.42 5.86 -16.87
C VAL A 148 -22.54 4.63 -17.76
N SER A 149 -21.64 3.64 -17.60
CA SER A 149 -21.65 2.38 -18.33
C SER A 149 -22.97 1.62 -18.13
N ILE A 150 -23.40 1.44 -16.88
CA ILE A 150 -24.64 0.74 -16.53
C ILE A 150 -25.87 1.49 -17.03
N SER A 151 -25.89 2.82 -16.89
CA SER A 151 -27.02 3.65 -17.33
C SER A 151 -27.19 3.59 -18.85
N ALA A 152 -26.09 3.70 -19.60
CA ALA A 152 -26.10 3.60 -21.06
C ALA A 152 -26.53 2.20 -21.56
N HIS A 153 -26.17 1.14 -20.82
CA HIS A 153 -26.62 -0.22 -21.11
C HIS A 153 -28.12 -0.40 -20.88
N THR A 154 -28.67 0.22 -19.84
CA THR A 154 -30.09 0.12 -19.45
C THR A 154 -31.01 0.90 -20.40
N GLU A 155 -30.58 2.04 -20.93
CA GLU A 155 -31.43 2.95 -21.72
C GLU A 155 -31.51 2.66 -23.23
N GLY A 156 -30.67 1.80 -23.82
CA GLY A 156 -30.43 1.90 -25.27
C GLY A 156 -30.36 0.65 -26.16
N VAL A 157 -29.74 -0.47 -25.78
CA VAL A 157 -29.43 -1.53 -26.78
C VAL A 157 -29.38 -2.93 -26.14
N GLN A 158 -30.51 -3.61 -26.06
CA GLN A 158 -30.69 -4.98 -25.52
C GLN A 158 -29.92 -6.11 -26.26
N HIS A 159 -28.99 -5.81 -27.18
CA HIS A 159 -28.29 -6.83 -27.97
C HIS A 159 -26.80 -6.58 -28.26
N VAL A 160 -26.16 -5.58 -27.64
CA VAL A 160 -24.71 -5.39 -27.81
C VAL A 160 -24.03 -5.58 -26.46
N ILE A 161 -23.70 -6.84 -26.16
CA ILE A 161 -22.77 -7.20 -25.11
C ILE A 161 -21.38 -6.67 -25.55
N GLY A 162 -20.81 -5.76 -24.77
CA GLY A 162 -19.54 -5.12 -25.06
C GLY A 162 -19.50 -3.64 -24.68
N ALA A 163 -18.35 -3.21 -24.14
CA ALA A 163 -18.18 -1.83 -23.70
C ALA A 163 -18.26 -0.83 -24.87
N THR A 164 -18.84 0.34 -24.61
CA THR A 164 -18.72 1.48 -25.55
C THR A 164 -17.25 1.88 -25.65
N ARG A 165 -16.76 2.16 -26.86
CA ARG A 165 -15.36 2.54 -27.11
C ARG A 165 -14.87 3.71 -26.23
N SER A 166 -15.77 4.64 -25.93
CA SER A 166 -15.49 5.78 -25.03
C SER A 166 -15.19 5.33 -23.60
N THR A 167 -15.97 4.38 -23.07
CA THR A 167 -15.84 3.84 -21.71
C THR A 167 -14.55 3.04 -21.56
N GLN A 168 -14.20 2.24 -22.58
CA GLN A 168 -12.93 1.51 -22.63
C GLN A 168 -11.72 2.45 -22.59
N ILE A 169 -11.70 3.46 -23.47
CA ILE A 169 -10.60 4.43 -23.53
C ILE A 169 -10.49 5.19 -22.20
N ALA A 170 -11.62 5.62 -21.63
CA ALA A 170 -11.62 6.30 -20.34
C ALA A 170 -11.03 5.42 -19.22
N ALA A 171 -11.41 4.15 -19.17
CA ALA A 171 -10.88 3.18 -18.20
C ALA A 171 -9.37 2.96 -18.36
N LEU A 172 -8.88 2.79 -19.60
CA LEU A 172 -7.45 2.65 -19.89
C LEU A 172 -6.66 3.91 -19.52
N VAL A 173 -7.22 5.10 -19.76
CA VAL A 173 -6.60 6.37 -19.35
C VAL A 173 -6.49 6.44 -17.82
N VAL A 174 -7.56 6.08 -17.10
CA VAL A 174 -7.53 6.05 -15.63
C VAL A 174 -6.45 5.08 -15.12
N PHE A 175 -6.39 3.86 -15.65
CA PHE A 175 -5.38 2.86 -15.25
C PHE A 175 -3.96 3.37 -15.53
N SER A 176 -3.74 3.98 -16.70
CA SER A 176 -2.44 4.55 -17.06
C SER A 176 -2.04 5.68 -16.12
N LEU A 177 -2.95 6.61 -15.82
CA LEU A 177 -2.71 7.75 -14.93
C LEU A 177 -2.39 7.32 -13.50
N LEU A 178 -3.00 6.23 -13.02
CA LEU A 178 -2.70 5.64 -11.71
C LEU A 178 -1.24 5.17 -11.57
N GLY A 179 -0.49 5.00 -12.67
CA GLY A 179 0.94 4.68 -12.60
C GLY A 179 1.77 5.77 -11.91
N ILE A 180 1.39 7.05 -12.09
CA ILE A 180 2.07 8.19 -11.48
C ILE A 180 2.00 8.14 -9.94
N PRO A 181 0.80 8.14 -9.32
CA PRO A 181 0.71 8.08 -7.87
C PRO A 181 1.23 6.76 -7.31
N LEU A 182 1.15 5.64 -8.06
CA LEU A 182 1.69 4.36 -7.61
C LEU A 182 3.21 4.41 -7.44
N ALA A 183 3.92 5.07 -8.38
CA ALA A 183 5.35 5.31 -8.26
C ALA A 183 5.70 6.09 -6.98
N VAL A 184 4.92 7.14 -6.69
CA VAL A 184 5.06 7.95 -5.47
C VAL A 184 4.83 7.10 -4.22
N THR A 185 3.75 6.30 -4.18
CA THR A 185 3.41 5.43 -3.05
C THR A 185 4.52 4.42 -2.74
N TYR A 186 5.22 3.88 -3.75
CA TYR A 186 6.31 2.92 -3.54
C TYR A 186 7.65 3.56 -3.15
N SER A 187 7.80 4.87 -3.28
CA SER A 187 9.11 5.52 -3.09
C SER A 187 9.10 6.53 -1.94
N VAL A 188 8.17 7.50 -1.97
CA VAL A 188 8.20 8.68 -1.10
C VAL A 188 8.00 8.34 0.38
N PRO A 189 7.06 7.47 0.79
CA PRO A 189 6.88 7.15 2.20
C PRO A 189 8.12 6.51 2.84
N PHE A 190 8.81 5.65 2.09
CA PHE A 190 10.04 4.99 2.52
C PHE A 190 11.19 5.99 2.62
N SER A 191 11.30 6.92 1.66
CA SER A 191 12.29 8.00 1.69
C SER A 191 12.07 8.93 2.90
N ILE A 192 10.84 9.37 3.14
CA ILE A 192 10.48 10.20 4.31
C ILE A 192 10.83 9.46 5.62
N THR A 193 10.49 8.18 5.70
CA THR A 193 10.78 7.36 6.89
C THR A 193 12.27 7.21 7.13
N ALA A 194 13.05 6.97 6.08
CA ALA A 194 14.51 6.87 6.17
C ALA A 194 15.13 8.19 6.65
N GLU A 195 14.70 9.33 6.11
CA GLU A 195 15.20 10.66 6.50
C GLU A 195 14.84 10.99 7.96
N LEU A 196 13.62 10.68 8.40
CA LEU A 196 13.19 10.90 9.80
C LEU A 196 13.94 10.05 10.83
N THR A 197 14.60 8.98 10.39
CA THR A 197 15.24 8.01 11.27
C THR A 197 16.75 7.90 11.06
N ALA A 198 17.31 8.74 10.20
CA ALA A 198 18.75 8.79 9.91
C ALA A 198 19.59 9.08 11.16
N ASP A 199 19.13 10.00 12.02
CA ASP A 199 19.83 10.38 13.25
C ASP A 199 19.54 9.46 14.44
N ALA A 200 18.66 8.46 14.28
CA ALA A 200 18.18 7.60 15.36
C ALA A 200 19.12 6.41 15.67
N GLY A 201 20.33 6.36 15.09
CA GLY A 201 21.40 5.44 15.50
C GLY A 201 21.04 3.95 15.49
N GLY A 202 20.29 3.48 14.49
CA GLY A 202 19.91 2.06 14.32
C GLY A 202 18.41 1.78 14.22
N GLY A 203 17.56 2.79 14.47
CA GLY A 203 16.09 2.66 14.39
C GLY A 203 15.49 2.63 12.97
N GLN A 204 16.30 2.81 11.91
CA GLN A 204 15.80 2.93 10.54
C GLN A 204 15.14 1.63 10.05
N GLY A 205 15.79 0.48 10.23
CA GLY A 205 15.23 -0.81 9.81
C GLY A 205 13.92 -1.14 10.54
N LEU A 206 13.86 -0.82 11.84
CA LEU A 206 12.65 -0.93 12.65
C LEU A 206 11.52 -0.05 12.11
N ALA A 207 11.79 1.23 11.83
CA ALA A 207 10.80 2.17 11.33
C ALA A 207 10.25 1.77 9.96
N ILE A 208 11.10 1.23 9.08
CA ILE A 208 10.68 0.70 7.78
C ILE A 208 9.86 -0.60 7.95
N GLY A 209 10.25 -1.49 8.86
CA GLY A 209 9.46 -2.69 9.18
C GLY A 209 8.06 -2.35 9.70
N VAL A 210 7.99 -1.37 10.59
CA VAL A 210 6.76 -0.77 11.10
C VAL A 210 5.92 -0.14 9.98
N LEU A 211 6.56 0.57 9.05
CA LEU A 211 5.88 1.16 7.89
C LEU A 211 5.20 0.08 7.04
N ASN A 212 5.84 -1.08 6.84
CA ASN A 212 5.24 -2.21 6.15
C ASN A 212 4.06 -2.83 6.91
N LEU A 213 4.07 -2.84 8.25
CA LEU A 213 2.90 -3.25 9.02
C LEU A 213 1.69 -2.32 8.77
N ALA A 214 1.93 -1.02 8.58
CA ALA A 214 0.88 -0.08 8.20
C ALA A 214 0.33 -0.32 6.78
N ILE A 215 1.00 -1.14 5.96
CA ILE A 215 0.50 -1.61 4.65
C ILE A 215 -0.30 -2.90 4.84
N VAL A 216 0.29 -3.89 5.52
CA VAL A 216 -0.26 -5.24 5.63
C VAL A 216 -1.50 -5.29 6.52
N VAL A 217 -1.59 -4.47 7.58
CA VAL A 217 -2.77 -4.47 8.46
C VAL A 217 -4.04 -4.05 7.69
N PRO A 218 -4.06 -2.90 6.98
CA PRO A 218 -5.17 -2.57 6.08
C PRO A 218 -5.43 -3.64 5.02
N GLN A 219 -4.38 -4.26 4.46
CA GLN A 219 -4.52 -5.35 3.49
C GLN A 219 -5.37 -6.48 4.05
N MET A 220 -5.02 -6.97 5.24
CA MET A 220 -5.72 -8.08 5.89
C MET A 220 -7.18 -7.72 6.17
N VAL A 221 -7.44 -6.49 6.61
CA VAL A 221 -8.81 -6.00 6.87
C VAL A 221 -9.63 -5.99 5.58
N VAL A 222 -9.09 -5.43 4.49
CA VAL A 222 -9.81 -5.36 3.20
C VAL A 222 -9.99 -6.75 2.59
N SER A 223 -8.95 -7.60 2.59
CA SER A 223 -9.03 -8.95 2.02
C SER A 223 -10.02 -9.85 2.76
N LEU A 224 -10.07 -9.78 4.09
CA LEU A 224 -11.07 -10.53 4.87
C LEU A 224 -12.48 -9.94 4.73
N GLY A 225 -12.57 -8.62 4.56
CA GLY A 225 -13.84 -7.90 4.36
C GLY A 225 -14.42 -8.03 2.96
N ALA A 226 -13.60 -8.32 1.94
CA ALA A 226 -13.99 -8.30 0.53
C ALA A 226 -15.17 -9.22 0.21
N GLY A 227 -15.19 -10.46 0.74
CA GLY A 227 -16.28 -11.40 0.50
C GLY A 227 -17.63 -10.95 1.08
N PRO A 228 -17.71 -10.66 2.40
CA PRO A 228 -18.92 -10.09 2.99
C PRO A 228 -19.35 -8.76 2.35
N TRP A 229 -18.38 -7.92 1.97
CA TRP A 229 -18.63 -6.65 1.28
C TRP A 229 -19.30 -6.87 -0.07
N ASP A 230 -18.76 -7.77 -0.89
CA ASP A 230 -19.32 -8.13 -2.19
C ASP A 230 -20.76 -8.65 -2.07
N ALA A 231 -21.04 -9.47 -1.05
CA ALA A 231 -22.39 -9.97 -0.77
C ALA A 231 -23.37 -8.88 -0.32
N LEU A 232 -22.92 -7.88 0.45
CA LEU A 232 -23.75 -6.77 0.91
C LEU A 232 -24.15 -5.81 -0.21
N PHE A 233 -23.29 -5.65 -1.21
CA PHE A 233 -23.50 -4.71 -2.31
C PHE A 233 -23.89 -5.38 -3.64
N GLY A 234 -24.24 -6.67 -3.61
CA GLY A 234 -24.82 -7.37 -4.75
C GLY A 234 -23.84 -7.68 -5.88
N GLY A 235 -22.55 -7.84 -5.59
CA GLY A 235 -21.56 -8.27 -6.57
C GLY A 235 -20.90 -7.17 -7.42
N GLY A 236 -21.16 -5.89 -7.09
CA GLY A 236 -20.64 -4.74 -7.84
C GLY A 236 -19.43 -4.08 -7.19
N ASN A 237 -18.49 -3.63 -8.03
CA ASN A 237 -17.21 -3.06 -7.60
C ASN A 237 -17.30 -1.57 -7.22
N ILE A 238 -18.39 -0.88 -7.57
CA ILE A 238 -18.57 0.57 -7.37
C ILE A 238 -18.40 1.00 -5.90
N PRO A 239 -19.02 0.36 -4.89
CA PRO A 239 -18.89 0.80 -3.51
C PRO A 239 -17.47 0.70 -2.97
N ALA A 240 -16.70 -0.30 -3.46
CA ALA A 240 -15.30 -0.46 -3.11
C ALA A 240 -14.46 0.71 -3.66
N PHE A 241 -14.71 1.16 -4.89
CA PHE A 241 -14.05 2.34 -5.46
C PHE A 241 -14.46 3.67 -4.80
N VAL A 242 -15.71 3.80 -4.35
CA VAL A 242 -16.16 4.97 -3.58
C VAL A 242 -15.44 5.03 -2.23
N LEU A 243 -15.37 3.91 -1.50
CA LEU A 243 -14.59 3.84 -0.27
C LEU A 243 -13.11 4.16 -0.51
N ALA A 244 -12.52 3.59 -1.56
CA ALA A 244 -11.14 3.87 -1.95
C ALA A 244 -10.92 5.36 -2.18
N SER A 245 -11.82 6.00 -2.94
CA SER A 245 -11.80 7.44 -3.19
C SER A 245 -11.81 8.24 -1.87
N LEU A 246 -12.74 7.95 -0.96
CA LEU A 246 -12.81 8.64 0.34
C LEU A 246 -11.54 8.42 1.19
N ALA A 247 -10.98 7.21 1.18
CA ALA A 247 -9.73 6.90 1.87
C ALA A 247 -8.54 7.70 1.28
N ALA A 248 -8.43 7.78 -0.04
CA ALA A 248 -7.42 8.59 -0.72
C ALA A 248 -7.57 10.09 -0.43
N LEU A 249 -8.80 10.60 -0.38
CA LEU A 249 -9.07 11.99 -0.01
C LEU A 249 -8.60 12.28 1.42
N ALA A 250 -8.96 11.39 2.36
CA ALA A 250 -8.52 11.49 3.75
C ALA A 250 -6.98 11.41 3.85
N ALA A 251 -6.34 10.50 3.12
CA ALA A 251 -4.90 10.38 3.04
C ALA A 251 -4.25 11.67 2.52
N GLY A 252 -4.76 12.26 1.44
CA GLY A 252 -4.25 13.50 0.86
C GLY A 252 -4.37 14.70 1.80
N ILE A 253 -5.52 14.86 2.46
CA ILE A 253 -5.74 15.92 3.46
C ILE A 253 -4.82 15.72 4.65
N PHE A 254 -4.73 14.51 5.20
CA PHE A 254 -3.90 14.23 6.36
C PHE A 254 -2.41 14.38 6.02
N ALA A 255 -1.99 13.94 4.82
CA ALA A 255 -0.66 14.16 4.29
C ALA A 255 -0.30 15.64 4.25
N MET A 256 -1.20 16.47 3.70
CA MET A 256 -1.01 17.91 3.61
C MET A 256 -0.92 18.55 5.00
N LEU A 257 -1.74 18.14 5.96
CA LEU A 257 -1.83 18.81 7.26
C LEU A 257 -0.79 18.32 8.30
N ARG A 258 -0.37 17.05 8.24
CA ARG A 258 0.33 16.39 9.35
C ARG A 258 1.69 15.80 9.01
N LEU A 259 2.07 15.71 7.73
CA LEU A 259 3.42 15.25 7.38
C LEU A 259 4.46 16.35 7.64
N PRO A 260 5.68 15.96 8.04
CA PRO A 260 6.79 16.89 8.22
C PRO A 260 7.23 17.48 6.87
N ASN A 261 7.60 18.76 6.88
CA ASN A 261 8.32 19.38 5.77
C ASN A 261 9.81 19.05 5.91
N LEU A 262 10.25 18.01 5.22
CA LEU A 262 11.66 17.68 5.10
C LEU A 262 12.25 18.52 3.96
N SER A 263 12.95 19.60 4.31
CA SER A 263 13.72 20.40 3.36
C SER A 263 15.05 19.71 3.10
N SER A 264 15.32 19.36 1.85
CA SER A 264 16.54 18.68 1.42
C SER A 264 17.80 19.50 1.76
N ASN A 265 18.41 19.28 2.92
CA ASN A 265 19.82 19.60 3.14
C ASN A 265 20.66 18.37 2.75
N PHE A 266 20.57 17.97 1.48
CA PHE A 266 21.58 17.11 0.88
C PHE A 266 22.85 17.96 0.72
N LYS A 267 23.70 17.99 1.75
CA LYS A 267 25.12 18.26 1.53
C LYS A 267 25.63 17.13 0.65
N SER A 268 25.88 17.43 -0.62
CA SER A 268 26.67 16.58 -1.50
C SER A 268 27.98 16.28 -0.78
N THR A 269 28.14 15.04 -0.30
CA THR A 269 29.43 14.54 0.15
C THR A 269 30.30 14.55 -1.10
N GLY A 270 31.20 15.53 -1.17
CA GLY A 270 32.05 15.77 -2.33
C GLY A 270 32.81 14.51 -2.71
N PHE A 271 32.91 14.30 -4.02
CA PHE A 271 33.80 13.32 -4.63
C PHE A 271 35.19 13.42 -4.00
N HIS A 272 35.56 12.42 -3.20
CA HIS A 272 36.95 12.21 -2.80
C HIS A 272 37.61 11.43 -3.93
N PHE A 273 38.25 12.14 -4.85
CA PHE A 273 39.27 11.54 -5.71
C PHE A 273 40.52 11.38 -4.84
N GLY A 274 40.84 10.13 -4.50
CA GLY A 274 42.17 9.70 -4.04
C GLY A 274 42.91 9.04 -5.19
#